data_AF-A0A1E7NED1-F1
#
_entry.id   AF-A0A1E7NED1-F1
#
_cell.length_a   1.000
_cell.length_b   1.000
_cell.length_c   1.000
_cell.angle_alpha   90.00
_cell.angle_beta   90.00
_cell.angle_gamma   90.00
#
_symmetry.space_group_name_H-M   'P 1'
#
loop_
_entity.id
_entity.type
_entity.pdbx_description
1 polymer ?
#
loop_
_entity_poly.entity_id
_entity_poly.type
_entity_poly.pdbx_seq_one_letter_code
_entity_poly.pdbx_strand_id
1 'polypeptide(L)'
;MLTHTDTLKPVPLAALGQLLVWLDSTENRVDWKAARLAREMDLIEAERALEEAQYGREKAPAERVVQLRERVADARGRAGLAALVEELAERTRLRIAATANHLGTDADDSVLRALAVDLNLGIRNLIDALAGTEHVHHPAEAHRNAAAALAELTSARRAVEATGAARDLRRWAEAVKLALDVTRLTAIPA
;
A
#
# COMPACT_ATOMS: atom_id res chain seq x y z
N MET A 1 -37.58 -23.71 -12.62
CA MET A 1 -37.32 -23.57 -11.17
C MET A 1 -36.04 -24.33 -10.86
N LEU A 2 -34.91 -23.63 -10.74
CA LEU A 2 -33.66 -24.21 -10.25
C LEU A 2 -33.36 -23.53 -8.92
N THR A 3 -33.64 -24.25 -7.83
CA THR A 3 -33.21 -23.90 -6.48
C THR A 3 -31.74 -24.28 -6.34
N HIS A 4 -30.84 -23.34 -6.64
CA HIS A 4 -29.46 -23.40 -6.16
C HIS A 4 -29.38 -22.70 -4.81
N THR A 5 -29.77 -23.42 -3.77
CA THR A 5 -29.19 -23.22 -2.44
C THR A 5 -27.80 -23.84 -2.46
N ASP A 6 -26.85 -23.15 -3.09
CA ASP A 6 -25.46 -23.33 -2.72
C ASP A 6 -25.35 -22.83 -1.29
N THR A 7 -25.21 -23.78 -0.38
CA THR A 7 -24.83 -23.53 1.00
C THR A 7 -23.45 -22.87 0.96
N LEU A 8 -23.45 -21.54 0.88
CA LEU A 8 -22.31 -20.68 1.17
C LEU A 8 -21.77 -21.10 2.53
N LYS A 9 -20.76 -21.98 2.51
CA LYS A 9 -19.98 -22.31 3.70
C LYS A 9 -19.56 -20.98 4.31
N PRO A 10 -19.79 -20.75 5.60
CA PRO A 10 -19.47 -19.48 6.22
C PRO A 10 -17.96 -19.27 6.08
N VAL A 11 -17.57 -18.32 5.24
CA VAL A 11 -16.17 -17.89 5.07
C VAL A 11 -15.66 -17.47 6.46
N PRO A 12 -14.50 -17.86 6.97
CA PRO A 12 -14.15 -17.57 8.36
C PRO A 12 -13.81 -16.09 8.60
N LEU A 13 -14.31 -15.47 9.69
CA LEU A 13 -13.77 -14.20 10.22
C LEU A 13 -12.26 -14.31 10.55
N ALA A 14 -11.74 -15.54 10.64
CA ALA A 14 -10.33 -15.82 10.84
C ALA A 14 -9.41 -15.08 9.86
N ALA A 15 -9.84 -14.80 8.61
CA ALA A 15 -9.01 -14.04 7.66
C ALA A 15 -8.75 -12.59 8.13
N LEU A 16 -9.73 -11.94 8.76
CA LEU A 16 -9.59 -10.58 9.31
C LEU A 16 -8.71 -10.57 10.57
N GLY A 17 -8.90 -11.56 11.44
CA GLY A 17 -8.04 -11.76 12.60
C GLY A 17 -6.60 -12.08 12.22
N GLN A 18 -6.39 -12.91 11.20
CA GLN A 18 -5.07 -13.20 10.64
C GLN A 18 -4.43 -11.96 10.02
N LEU A 19 -5.21 -11.13 9.30
CA LEU A 19 -4.72 -9.87 8.77
C LEU A 19 -4.33 -8.91 9.89
N LEU A 20 -5.14 -8.76 10.94
CA LEU A 20 -4.80 -7.95 12.11
C LEU A 20 -3.52 -8.43 12.80
N VAL A 21 -3.42 -9.73 13.07
CA VAL A 21 -2.23 -10.34 13.69
C VAL A 21 -1.01 -10.14 12.81
N TRP A 22 -1.17 -10.25 11.49
CA TRP A 22 -0.10 -9.97 10.54
C TRP A 22 0.30 -8.49 10.56
N LEU A 23 -0.66 -7.55 10.47
CA LEU A 23 -0.39 -6.10 10.54
C LEU A 23 0.25 -5.68 11.87
N ASP A 24 -0.08 -6.37 12.97
CA ASP A 24 0.45 -6.09 14.31
C ASP A 24 1.70 -6.93 14.65
N SER A 25 2.17 -7.77 13.73
CA SER A 25 3.39 -8.55 13.98
C SER A 25 4.59 -7.61 14.11
N THR A 26 5.45 -7.86 15.10
CA THR A 26 6.68 -7.07 15.27
C THR A 26 7.59 -7.21 14.06
N GLU A 27 7.65 -8.42 13.48
CA GLU A 27 8.44 -8.74 12.30
C GLU A 27 8.05 -7.85 11.11
N ASN A 28 6.77 -7.82 10.73
CA ASN A 28 6.32 -6.99 9.60
C ASN A 28 6.55 -5.50 9.83
N ARG A 29 6.35 -5.02 11.07
CA ARG A 29 6.60 -3.61 11.41
C ARG A 29 8.08 -3.26 11.31
N VAL A 30 8.97 -4.17 11.72
CA VAL A 30 10.42 -4.01 11.57
C VAL A 30 10.81 -4.05 10.09
N ASP A 31 10.27 -4.98 9.32
CA ASP A 31 10.57 -5.13 7.90
C ASP A 31 10.15 -3.90 7.09
N TRP A 32 8.95 -3.35 7.35
CA TRP A 32 8.50 -2.12 6.69
C TRP A 32 9.42 -0.94 7.03
N LYS A 33 9.75 -0.77 8.31
CA LYS A 33 10.64 0.29 8.76
C LYS A 33 12.04 0.16 8.17
N ALA A 34 12.57 -1.06 8.09
CA ALA A 34 13.86 -1.35 7.48
C ALA A 34 13.84 -1.05 5.99
N ALA A 35 12.81 -1.49 5.27
CA ALA A 35 12.64 -1.22 3.85
C ALA A 35 12.46 0.28 3.55
N ARG A 36 11.77 1.01 4.42
CA ARG A 36 11.68 2.47 4.35
C ARG A 36 13.03 3.13 4.53
N LEU A 37 13.76 2.80 5.60
CA LEU A 37 15.09 3.37 5.86
C LEU A 37 16.07 3.09 4.73
N ALA A 38 16.05 1.89 4.16
CA ALA A 38 16.86 1.54 3.00
C ALA A 38 16.57 2.46 1.79
N ARG A 39 15.28 2.69 1.48
CA ARG A 39 14.87 3.56 0.36
C ARG A 39 15.13 5.04 0.62
N GLU A 40 14.99 5.49 1.87
CA GLU A 40 15.39 6.85 2.28
C GLU A 40 16.90 7.03 2.12
N MET A 41 17.69 6.00 2.45
CA MET A 41 19.14 6.04 2.25
C MET A 41 19.53 6.06 0.78
N ASP A 42 18.88 5.26 -0.06
CA ASP A 42 19.08 5.29 -1.52
C ASP A 42 18.80 6.68 -2.11
N LEU A 43 17.77 7.38 -1.61
CA LEU A 43 17.46 8.74 -2.01
C LEU A 43 18.57 9.70 -1.62
N ILE A 44 19.03 9.64 -0.36
CA ILE A 44 20.11 10.48 0.15
C ILE A 44 21.40 10.28 -0.66
N GLU A 45 21.75 9.03 -0.97
CA GLU A 45 22.93 8.71 -1.79
C GLU A 45 22.79 9.23 -3.22
N ALA A 46 21.60 9.11 -3.82
CA ALA A 46 21.34 9.64 -5.16
C ALA A 46 21.43 11.18 -5.20
N GLU A 47 20.88 11.85 -4.18
CA GLU A 47 20.94 13.32 -4.06
C GLU A 47 22.38 13.80 -3.87
N ARG A 48 23.15 13.12 -3.02
CA ARG A 48 24.57 13.43 -2.82
C ARG A 48 25.38 13.27 -4.10
N ALA A 49 25.16 12.19 -4.85
CA ALA A 49 25.85 11.97 -6.12
C ALA A 49 25.51 13.06 -7.15
N LEU A 50 24.26 13.54 -7.18
CA LEU A 50 23.84 14.65 -8.03
C LEU A 50 24.51 15.97 -7.61
N GLU A 51 24.57 16.26 -6.32
CA GLU A 51 25.21 17.45 -5.77
C GLU A 51 26.71 17.48 -6.09
N GLU A 52 27.41 16.37 -5.86
CA GLU A 52 28.82 16.21 -6.20
C GLU A 52 29.06 16.41 -7.71
N ALA A 53 28.19 15.89 -8.57
CA ALA A 53 28.30 16.04 -10.02
C ALA A 53 28.07 17.49 -10.51
N GLN A 54 27.20 18.25 -9.85
CA GLN A 54 26.84 19.63 -10.22
C GLN A 54 27.79 20.69 -9.65
N TYR A 55 28.19 20.51 -8.38
CA TYR A 55 28.85 21.53 -7.58
C TYR A 55 30.22 21.08 -7.04
N GLY A 56 30.62 19.83 -7.29
CA GLY A 56 31.93 19.31 -6.90
C GLY A 56 33.09 20.01 -7.60
N ARG A 57 34.31 19.71 -7.12
CA ARG A 57 35.55 20.27 -7.66
C ARG A 57 35.76 19.93 -9.14
N GLU A 58 35.36 18.73 -9.54
CA GLU A 58 35.31 18.28 -10.92
C GLU A 58 33.84 18.17 -11.34
N LYS A 59 33.41 19.07 -12.23
CA LYS A 59 32.03 19.07 -12.73
C LYS A 59 31.83 17.93 -13.72
N ALA A 60 30.75 17.17 -13.54
CA ALA A 60 30.40 16.12 -14.48
C ALA A 60 29.86 16.70 -15.80
N PRO A 61 29.94 15.95 -16.91
CA PRO A 61 29.28 16.30 -18.16
C PRO A 61 27.76 16.47 -17.99
N ALA A 62 27.14 17.32 -18.82
CA ALA A 62 25.71 17.61 -18.75
C ALA A 62 24.83 16.34 -18.85
N GLU A 63 25.20 15.40 -19.70
CA GLU A 63 24.51 14.11 -19.85
C GLU A 63 24.48 13.31 -18.54
N ARG A 64 25.61 13.30 -17.82
CA ARG A 64 25.71 12.63 -16.52
C ARG A 64 24.82 13.30 -15.47
N VAL A 65 24.72 14.62 -15.50
CA VAL A 65 23.84 15.38 -14.60
C VAL A 65 22.36 15.05 -14.86
N VAL A 66 21.96 14.89 -16.13
CA VAL A 66 20.58 14.50 -16.50
C VAL A 66 20.26 13.11 -15.96
N GLN A 67 21.13 12.11 -16.20
CA GLN A 67 20.95 10.75 -15.68
C GLN A 67 20.81 10.71 -14.15
N LEU A 68 21.61 11.52 -13.43
CA LEU A 68 21.54 11.58 -11.98
C LEU A 68 20.25 12.24 -11.48
N ARG A 69 19.70 13.22 -12.21
CA ARG A 69 18.38 13.81 -11.89
C ARG A 69 17.25 12.80 -12.03
N GLU A 70 17.29 11.98 -13.08
CA GLU A 70 16.33 10.87 -13.27
C GLU A 70 16.44 9.87 -12.12
N ARG A 71 17.66 9.46 -11.75
CA ARG A 71 17.89 8.57 -10.62
C ARG A 71 17.35 9.13 -9.29
N VAL A 72 17.53 10.43 -9.02
CA VAL A 72 16.97 11.10 -7.84
C VAL A 72 15.45 11.09 -7.87
N ALA A 73 14.83 11.38 -9.03
CA ALA A 73 13.39 11.37 -9.18
C ALA A 73 12.81 9.97 -8.90
N ASP A 74 13.45 8.92 -9.42
CA ASP A 74 13.05 7.53 -9.18
C ASP A 74 13.22 7.12 -7.71
N ALA A 75 14.36 7.45 -7.10
CA ALA A 75 14.62 7.16 -5.69
C ALA A 75 13.60 7.86 -4.78
N ARG A 76 13.23 9.10 -5.11
CA ARG A 76 12.21 9.86 -4.39
C ARG A 76 10.82 9.24 -4.54
N GLY A 77 10.49 8.77 -5.74
CA GLY A 77 9.26 8.02 -6.00
C GLY A 77 9.16 6.77 -5.12
N ARG A 78 10.22 5.97 -5.06
CA ARG A 78 10.28 4.76 -4.21
C ARG A 78 10.16 5.06 -2.72
N ALA A 79 10.89 6.06 -2.22
CA ALA A 79 10.85 6.45 -0.82
C ALA A 79 9.45 6.94 -0.41
N GLY A 80 8.82 7.78 -1.25
CA GLY A 80 7.45 8.25 -1.02
C GLY A 80 6.43 7.11 -1.01
N LEU A 81 6.57 6.14 -1.92
CA LEU A 81 5.66 5.00 -1.99
C LEU A 81 5.74 4.11 -0.75
N ALA A 82 6.95 3.88 -0.21
CA ALA A 82 7.14 3.11 1.01
C ALA A 82 6.43 3.73 2.22
N ALA A 83 6.49 5.05 2.37
CA ALA A 83 5.78 5.76 3.44
C ALA A 83 4.25 5.63 3.29
N LEU A 84 3.73 5.67 2.06
CA LEU A 84 2.31 5.47 1.79
C LEU A 84 1.85 4.05 2.13
N VAL A 85 2.69 3.03 1.93
CA VAL A 85 2.38 1.64 2.30
C VAL A 85 2.28 1.47 3.82
N GLU A 86 3.23 2.04 4.58
CA GLU A 86 3.19 2.02 6.04
C GLU A 86 1.91 2.70 6.56
N GLU A 87 1.58 3.86 5.99
CA GLU A 87 0.37 4.57 6.37
C GLU A 87 -0.88 3.75 6.02
N LEU A 88 -0.97 3.17 4.81
CA LEU A 88 -2.07 2.30 4.42
C LEU A 88 -2.26 1.14 5.41
N ALA A 89 -1.16 0.47 5.77
CA ALA A 89 -1.17 -0.67 6.69
C ALA A 89 -1.73 -0.25 8.07
N GLU A 90 -1.24 0.87 8.61
CA GLU A 90 -1.70 1.41 9.90
C GLU A 90 -3.17 1.85 9.84
N ARG A 91 -3.58 2.56 8.78
CA ARG A 91 -4.98 2.98 8.59
C ARG A 91 -5.92 1.78 8.45
N THR A 92 -5.47 0.70 7.79
CA THR A 92 -6.23 -0.53 7.67
C THR A 92 -6.37 -1.23 9.02
N ARG A 93 -5.28 -1.32 9.78
CA ARG A 93 -5.28 -1.87 11.16
C ARG A 93 -6.30 -1.17 12.04
N LEU A 94 -6.29 0.18 12.06
CA LEU A 94 -7.20 0.98 12.89
C LEU A 94 -8.67 0.75 12.54
N ARG A 95 -9.03 0.70 11.25
CA ARG A 95 -10.42 0.47 10.83
C ARG A 95 -10.91 -0.92 11.17
N ILE A 96 -10.06 -1.93 10.97
CA ILE A 96 -10.41 -3.30 11.31
C ILE A 96 -10.62 -3.43 12.83
N ALA A 97 -9.72 -2.86 13.64
CA ALA A 97 -9.84 -2.86 15.09
C ALA A 97 -11.10 -2.13 15.58
N ALA A 98 -11.40 -0.94 15.02
CA ALA A 98 -12.61 -0.19 15.35
C ALA A 98 -13.88 -0.96 14.99
N THR A 99 -13.89 -1.63 13.82
CA THR A 99 -15.04 -2.41 13.34
C THR A 99 -15.27 -3.66 14.19
N ALA A 100 -14.20 -4.38 14.54
CA ALA A 100 -14.28 -5.55 15.40
C ALA A 100 -14.75 -5.20 16.82
N ASN A 101 -14.30 -4.08 17.38
CA ASN A 101 -14.74 -3.61 18.71
C ASN A 101 -16.19 -3.12 18.72
N HIS A 102 -16.67 -2.52 17.63
CA HIS A 102 -18.02 -1.96 17.57
C HIS A 102 -19.11 -3.03 17.37
N LEU A 103 -18.80 -4.11 16.66
CA LEU A 103 -19.81 -5.07 16.21
C LEU A 103 -20.17 -6.16 17.23
N GLY A 104 -19.43 -6.31 18.33
CA GLY A 104 -19.71 -7.35 19.34
C GLY A 104 -19.82 -8.76 18.73
N THR A 105 -20.29 -9.74 19.50
CA THR A 105 -20.43 -11.13 19.03
C THR A 105 -21.66 -11.41 18.16
N ASP A 106 -22.50 -10.41 17.87
CA ASP A 106 -23.86 -10.58 17.31
C ASP A 106 -24.06 -9.98 15.91
N ALA A 107 -23.02 -9.47 15.25
CA ALA A 107 -23.16 -8.94 13.90
C ALA A 107 -23.40 -10.05 12.86
N ASP A 108 -24.11 -9.71 11.76
CA ASP A 108 -24.30 -10.59 10.61
C ASP A 108 -22.95 -10.94 9.99
N ASP A 109 -22.42 -12.03 10.51
CA ASP A 109 -21.11 -12.59 10.28
C ASP A 109 -20.83 -12.72 8.78
N SER A 110 -21.84 -13.02 7.96
CA SER A 110 -21.70 -13.31 6.53
C SER A 110 -21.07 -12.16 5.73
N VAL A 111 -21.48 -10.92 5.99
CA VAL A 111 -20.99 -9.73 5.28
C VAL A 111 -19.56 -9.38 5.70
N LEU A 112 -19.27 -9.48 7.00
CA LEU A 112 -17.92 -9.22 7.53
C LEU A 112 -16.93 -10.28 7.06
N ARG A 113 -17.38 -11.52 6.92
CA ARG A 113 -16.58 -12.65 6.43
C ARG A 113 -16.16 -12.48 4.97
N ALA A 114 -17.04 -12.00 4.11
CA ALA A 114 -16.67 -11.67 2.72
C ALA A 114 -15.66 -10.51 2.66
N LEU A 115 -15.91 -9.44 3.43
CA LEU A 115 -15.01 -8.28 3.52
C LEU A 115 -13.62 -8.65 4.08
N ALA A 116 -13.57 -9.60 5.00
CA ALA A 116 -12.33 -10.11 5.59
C ALA A 116 -11.38 -10.71 4.54
N VAL A 117 -11.92 -11.49 3.61
CA VAL A 117 -11.13 -12.12 2.55
C VAL A 117 -10.68 -11.07 1.54
N ASP A 118 -11.58 -10.19 1.11
CA ASP A 118 -11.26 -9.15 0.13
C ASP A 118 -10.17 -8.20 0.64
N LEU A 119 -10.24 -7.78 1.90
CA LEU A 119 -9.22 -6.93 2.51
C LEU A 119 -7.89 -7.66 2.70
N ASN A 120 -7.90 -8.91 3.17
CA ASN A 120 -6.67 -9.67 3.37
C ASN A 120 -5.93 -9.91 2.05
N LEU A 121 -6.64 -10.32 0.99
CA LEU A 121 -6.04 -10.51 -0.33
C LEU A 121 -5.64 -9.17 -0.96
N GLY A 122 -6.49 -8.14 -0.86
CA GLY A 122 -6.24 -6.83 -1.43
C GLY A 122 -4.99 -6.16 -0.86
N ILE A 123 -4.86 -6.12 0.47
CA ILE A 123 -3.72 -5.46 1.14
C ILE A 123 -2.42 -6.21 0.86
N ARG A 124 -2.40 -7.55 0.96
CA ARG A 124 -1.19 -8.34 0.67
C ARG A 124 -0.74 -8.15 -0.77
N ASN A 125 -1.65 -8.30 -1.72
CA ASN A 125 -1.35 -8.12 -3.15
C ASN A 125 -0.89 -6.70 -3.48
N LEU A 126 -1.45 -5.68 -2.80
CA LEU A 126 -1.07 -4.29 -3.00
C LEU A 126 0.35 -4.05 -2.47
N ILE A 127 0.67 -4.56 -1.29
CA ILE A 127 2.04 -4.47 -0.73
C ILE A 127 3.04 -5.19 -1.65
N ASP A 128 2.72 -6.40 -2.11
CA ASP A 128 3.57 -7.17 -3.03
C ASP A 128 3.77 -6.46 -4.36
N ALA A 129 2.70 -5.92 -4.95
CA ALA A 129 2.77 -5.17 -6.20
C ALA A 129 3.66 -3.92 -6.08
N LEU A 130 3.60 -3.23 -4.94
CA LEU A 130 4.38 -2.03 -4.68
C LEU A 130 5.85 -2.35 -4.39
N ALA A 131 6.12 -3.45 -3.68
CA ALA A 131 7.47 -3.98 -3.47
C ALA A 131 8.12 -4.44 -4.78
N GLY A 132 7.34 -5.00 -5.70
CA GLY A 132 7.81 -5.46 -7.02
C GLY A 132 8.09 -4.37 -8.05
N THR A 133 7.83 -3.09 -7.75
CA THR A 133 7.96 -1.97 -8.73
C THR A 133 9.41 -1.67 -9.17
N GLU A 134 10.42 -2.34 -8.60
CA GLU A 134 11.83 -2.13 -8.94
C GLU A 134 12.20 -2.52 -10.39
N HIS A 135 11.38 -3.35 -11.06
CA HIS A 135 11.67 -3.89 -12.40
C HIS A 135 10.74 -3.35 -13.50
N VAL A 136 10.07 -2.23 -13.27
CA VAL A 136 9.10 -1.65 -14.21
C VAL A 136 9.81 -0.78 -15.25
N HIS A 137 9.39 -0.87 -16.52
CA HIS A 137 9.96 -0.09 -17.64
C HIS A 137 9.82 1.44 -17.48
N HIS A 138 8.82 1.91 -16.73
CA HIS A 138 8.58 3.32 -16.41
C HIS A 138 8.35 3.52 -14.90
N PRO A 139 9.40 3.45 -14.07
CA PRO A 139 9.27 3.43 -12.62
C PRO A 139 8.66 4.73 -12.07
N ALA A 140 9.10 5.89 -12.56
CA ALA A 140 8.54 7.19 -12.14
C ALA A 140 7.04 7.34 -12.43
N GLU A 141 6.54 6.80 -13.54
CA GLU A 141 5.12 6.84 -13.87
C GLU A 141 4.31 5.86 -13.02
N ALA A 142 4.81 4.63 -12.88
CA ALA A 142 4.20 3.63 -12.00
C ALA A 142 4.13 4.13 -10.55
N HIS A 143 5.19 4.75 -10.02
CA HIS A 143 5.21 5.31 -8.66
C HIS A 143 4.23 6.47 -8.51
N ARG A 144 4.12 7.36 -9.50
CA ARG A 144 3.14 8.46 -9.47
C ARG A 144 1.71 7.95 -9.46
N ASN A 145 1.40 6.96 -10.31
CA ASN A 145 0.05 6.41 -10.40
C ASN A 145 -0.31 5.59 -9.15
N ALA A 146 0.64 4.80 -8.62
CA ALA A 146 0.48 4.11 -7.36
C ALA A 146 0.28 5.09 -6.19
N ALA A 147 1.06 6.16 -6.12
CA ALA A 147 0.89 7.20 -5.10
C ALA A 147 -0.49 7.88 -5.19
N ALA A 148 -0.94 8.20 -6.40
CA ALA A 148 -2.27 8.78 -6.62
C ALA A 148 -3.39 7.81 -6.21
N ALA A 149 -3.24 6.52 -6.52
CA ALA A 149 -4.19 5.48 -6.14
C ALA A 149 -4.27 5.28 -4.61
N LEU A 150 -3.14 5.46 -3.91
CA LEU A 150 -3.05 5.33 -2.46
C LEU A 150 -3.46 6.60 -1.70
N ALA A 151 -3.40 7.78 -2.32
CA ALA A 151 -3.59 9.08 -1.66
C ALA A 151 -4.92 9.19 -0.89
N GLU A 152 -6.00 8.62 -1.43
CA GLU A 152 -7.31 8.59 -0.76
C GLU A 152 -7.30 7.67 0.47
N LEU A 153 -6.60 6.55 0.40
CA LEU A 153 -6.47 5.59 1.50
C LEU A 153 -5.59 6.15 2.62
N THR A 154 -4.51 6.84 2.27
CA THR A 154 -3.56 7.43 3.23
C THR A 154 -3.97 8.83 3.70
N SER A 155 -5.04 9.42 3.16
CA SER A 155 -5.51 10.74 3.57
C SER A 155 -5.95 10.78 5.04
N ALA A 156 -5.39 11.73 5.80
CA ALA A 156 -5.76 12.00 7.19
C ALA A 156 -7.27 12.26 7.36
N ARG A 157 -7.95 12.80 6.34
CA ARG A 157 -9.40 13.04 6.35
C ARG A 157 -10.21 11.75 6.49
N ARG A 158 -9.82 10.69 5.76
CA ARG A 158 -10.51 9.39 5.86
C ARG A 158 -10.23 8.65 7.15
N ALA A 159 -9.11 8.94 7.83
CA ALA A 159 -8.81 8.35 9.12
C ALA A 159 -9.75 8.84 10.23
N VAL A 160 -10.21 10.09 10.14
CA VAL A 160 -11.19 10.69 11.06
C VAL A 160 -12.59 10.08 10.85
N GLU A 161 -12.89 9.57 9.66
CA GLU A 161 -14.18 8.95 9.31
C GLU A 161 -14.31 7.48 9.71
N ALA A 162 -13.31 6.88 10.38
CA ALA A 162 -13.37 5.49 10.82
C ALA A 162 -14.45 5.32 11.92
N THR A 163 -15.67 4.95 11.53
CA THR A 163 -16.82 4.90 12.44
C THR A 163 -16.99 3.56 13.15
N GLY A 164 -16.20 2.54 12.78
CA GLY A 164 -16.37 1.16 13.27
C GLY A 164 -17.61 0.46 12.70
N ALA A 165 -18.32 1.08 11.75
CA ALA A 165 -19.47 0.45 11.10
C ALA A 165 -19.03 -0.48 9.95
N ALA A 166 -19.75 -1.59 9.73
CA ALA A 166 -19.48 -2.50 8.61
C ALA A 166 -19.50 -1.82 7.23
N ARG A 167 -20.29 -0.72 7.09
CA ARG A 167 -20.32 0.10 5.87
C ARG A 167 -19.01 0.85 5.60
N ASP A 168 -18.31 1.27 6.65
CA ASP A 168 -16.99 1.91 6.54
C ASP A 168 -15.96 0.90 6.03
N LEU A 169 -15.92 -0.29 6.64
CA LEU A 169 -15.03 -1.36 6.22
C LEU A 169 -15.30 -1.81 4.76
N ARG A 170 -16.56 -1.81 4.31
CA ARG A 170 -16.91 -2.07 2.92
C ARG A 170 -16.32 -1.04 1.96
N ARG A 171 -16.51 0.25 2.24
CA ARG A 171 -15.95 1.34 1.42
C ARG A 171 -14.43 1.28 1.39
N TRP A 172 -13.82 0.88 2.50
CA TRP A 172 -12.38 0.66 2.60
C TRP A 172 -11.91 -0.48 1.68
N ALA A 173 -12.60 -1.62 1.70
CA ALA A 173 -12.29 -2.77 0.83
C ALA A 173 -12.38 -2.43 -0.66
N GLU A 174 -13.44 -1.71 -1.06
CA GLU A 174 -13.61 -1.24 -2.44
C GLU A 174 -12.46 -0.32 -2.87
N ALA A 175 -12.04 0.61 -2.00
CA ALA A 175 -10.94 1.53 -2.29
C ALA A 175 -9.58 0.81 -2.38
N VAL A 176 -9.32 -0.18 -1.52
CA VAL A 176 -8.11 -1.02 -1.60
C VAL A 176 -8.05 -1.80 -2.92
N LYS A 177 -9.19 -2.37 -3.34
CA LYS A 177 -9.27 -3.09 -4.61
C LYS A 177 -8.99 -2.16 -5.80
N LEU A 178 -9.60 -0.98 -5.82
CA LEU A 178 -9.36 0.01 -6.86
C LEU A 178 -7.87 0.41 -6.91
N ALA A 179 -7.24 0.62 -5.75
CA ALA A 179 -5.83 0.96 -5.68
C ALA A 179 -4.92 -0.16 -6.22
N LEU A 180 -5.26 -1.42 -5.93
CA LEU A 180 -4.57 -2.59 -6.50
C LEU A 180 -4.70 -2.64 -8.01
N ASP A 181 -5.91 -2.42 -8.55
CA ASP A 181 -6.16 -2.47 -9.99
C ASP A 181 -5.36 -1.39 -10.73
N VAL A 182 -5.36 -0.15 -10.21
CA VAL A 182 -4.54 0.95 -10.78
C VAL A 182 -3.05 0.62 -10.70
N THR A 183 -2.56 0.15 -9.55
CA THR A 183 -1.15 -0.20 -9.37
C THR A 183 -0.72 -1.30 -10.35
N ARG A 184 -1.56 -2.33 -10.56
CA ARG A 184 -1.28 -3.42 -11.51
C ARG A 184 -1.27 -2.96 -12.95
N LEU A 185 -2.26 -2.17 -13.37
CA LEU A 185 -2.35 -1.66 -14.76
C LEU A 185 -1.14 -0.80 -15.13
N THR A 186 -0.51 -0.15 -14.15
CA THR A 186 0.67 0.70 -14.36
C THR A 186 1.99 -0.07 -14.39
N ALA A 187 1.97 -1.36 -14.06
CA ALA A 187 3.13 -2.25 -14.10
C ALA A 187 3.22 -3.10 -15.38
N ILE A 188 2.20 -3.07 -16.25
CA ILE A 188 2.16 -3.85 -17.50
C ILE A 188 2.82 -3.03 -18.62
N PRO A 189 3.80 -3.58 -19.37
CA PRO A 189 4.34 -2.91 -20.56
C PRO A 189 3.24 -2.76 -21.62
N ALA A 190 3.17 -1.57 -22.24
CA ALA A 190 2.24 -1.27 -23.32
C ALA A 190 2.44 -2.16 -24.55
#